data_AF-U6N3H5-F1
#
_entry.id   AF-U6N3H5-F1
#
_cell.length_a   1.000
_cell.length_b   1.000
_cell.length_c   1.000
_cell.angle_alpha   90.00
_cell.angle_beta   90.00
_cell.angle_gamma   90.00
#
_symmetry.space_group_name_H-M   'P 1'
#
loop_
_entity.id
_entity.type
_entity.pdbx_description
1 polymer ?
#
loop_
_entity_poly.entity_id
_entity_poly.type
_entity_poly.pdbx_seq_one_letter_code
_entity_poly.pdbx_strand_id
1 'polypeptide(L)'
;MRLQHSVFRTYVNLLHLVRDERDKATRPSAAAAAAKQQQQDQQQQPIEEETVNFSPELERQIVALSQDPDIYNKLVTSFAPSIVGRDDVKKGILCQLVGGSRLLLQQQQQQQQHTRQQRKQRPYRSDLHVLLCGDPATAKSQLLQYVHQIAPR
;
A
#
# COMPACT_ATOMS: atom_id res chain seq x y z
N MET A 1 -8.19 14.51 57.30
CA MET A 1 -8.54 15.60 56.34
C MET A 1 -7.79 15.36 55.04
N ARG A 2 -8.48 15.26 53.88
CA ARG A 2 -7.80 15.19 52.56
C ARG A 2 -7.80 16.59 51.94
N LEU A 3 -6.61 17.13 51.67
CA LEU A 3 -6.41 18.35 50.88
C LEU A 3 -6.67 18.02 49.40
N GLN A 4 -7.62 18.71 48.77
CA GLN A 4 -7.87 18.65 47.33
C GLN A 4 -7.15 19.81 46.64
N HIS A 5 -6.60 19.56 45.44
CA HIS A 5 -5.92 20.58 44.66
C HIS A 5 -6.92 21.61 44.14
N SER A 6 -6.61 22.91 44.25
CA SER A 6 -7.50 24.01 43.83
C SER A 6 -7.71 24.11 42.32
N VAL A 7 -6.93 23.36 41.53
CA VAL A 7 -6.97 23.39 40.06
C VAL A 7 -7.55 22.08 39.55
N PHE A 8 -8.74 22.16 38.96
CA PHE A 8 -9.43 21.01 38.38
C PHE A 8 -8.92 20.75 36.97
N ARG A 9 -8.57 19.48 36.67
CA ARG A 9 -8.32 19.04 35.29
C ARG A 9 -9.65 18.85 34.58
N THR A 10 -9.85 19.60 33.52
CA THR A 10 -11.01 19.46 32.64
C THR A 10 -10.73 18.39 31.59
N TYR A 11 -11.65 17.46 31.42
CA TYR A 11 -11.65 16.47 30.35
C TYR A 11 -12.88 16.67 29.50
N VAL A 12 -12.77 16.39 28.20
CA VAL A 12 -13.91 16.34 27.29
C VAL A 12 -14.35 14.89 27.18
N ASN A 13 -15.58 14.60 27.61
CA ASN A 13 -16.18 13.30 27.39
C ASN A 13 -16.61 13.19 25.93
N LEU A 14 -16.09 12.17 25.23
CA LEU A 14 -16.44 11.90 23.84
C LEU A 14 -17.77 11.14 23.80
N LEU A 15 -18.84 11.80 23.37
CA LEU A 15 -20.15 11.18 23.18
C LEU A 15 -20.28 10.50 21.82
N HIS A 16 -19.69 11.10 20.79
CA HIS A 16 -19.73 10.57 19.43
C HIS A 16 -18.50 11.01 18.65
N LEU A 17 -17.84 10.05 18.00
CA LEU A 17 -16.72 10.29 17.11
C LEU A 17 -17.15 9.91 15.70
N VAL A 18 -17.32 10.91 14.83
CA VAL A 18 -17.42 10.67 13.39
C VAL A 18 -16.00 10.59 12.85
N ARG A 19 -15.62 9.40 12.40
CA ARG A 19 -14.37 9.23 11.66
C ARG A 19 -14.64 9.64 10.21
N ASP A 20 -13.83 10.56 9.68
CA ASP A 20 -13.88 10.90 8.26
C ASP A 20 -13.26 9.74 7.46
N GLU A 21 -14.08 9.14 6.59
CA GLU A 21 -13.77 7.92 5.85
C GLU A 21 -13.12 8.23 4.49
N ARG A 22 -12.89 9.50 4.17
CA ARG A 22 -12.13 9.91 2.97
C ARG A 22 -10.71 9.36 2.95
N ASP A 23 -10.14 9.06 4.12
CA ASP A 23 -8.81 8.47 4.28
C ASP A 23 -8.81 6.92 4.25
N LYS A 24 -9.98 6.27 4.04
CA LYS A 24 -10.14 4.83 4.28
C LYS A 24 -9.66 3.92 3.14
N ALA A 25 -9.41 4.46 1.94
CA ALA A 25 -8.85 3.65 0.83
C ALA A 25 -7.42 3.15 1.12
N THR A 26 -6.78 3.68 2.18
CA THR A 26 -5.33 3.56 2.39
C THR A 26 -4.93 3.28 3.85
N ARG A 27 -5.77 3.58 4.85
CA ARG A 27 -5.35 3.44 6.26
C ARG A 27 -5.95 2.18 6.90
N PRO A 28 -5.14 1.21 7.36
CA PRO A 28 -5.64 0.17 8.24
C PRO A 28 -6.18 0.81 9.53
N SER A 29 -7.32 0.32 10.00
CA SER A 29 -7.92 0.78 11.26
C SER A 29 -6.97 0.49 12.43
N ALA A 30 -6.58 1.51 13.19
CA ALA A 30 -5.77 1.36 14.41
C ALA A 30 -6.43 0.41 15.45
N ALA A 31 -7.75 0.23 15.40
CA ALA A 31 -8.46 -0.76 16.23
C ALA A 31 -8.15 -2.22 15.80
N ALA A 32 -7.92 -2.46 14.50
CA ALA A 32 -7.52 -3.77 13.98
C ALA A 32 -6.04 -4.09 14.29
N ALA A 33 -5.18 -3.08 14.39
CA ALA A 33 -3.77 -3.26 14.77
C ALA A 33 -3.59 -3.59 16.26
N ALA A 34 -4.42 -3.03 17.15
CA ALA A 34 -4.38 -3.32 18.59
C ALA A 34 -4.94 -4.72 18.94
N ALA A 35 -5.92 -5.22 18.18
CA ALA A 35 -6.47 -6.57 18.34
C ALA A 35 -5.49 -7.68 17.92
N LYS A 36 -4.42 -7.36 17.16
CA LYS A 36 -3.43 -8.33 16.64
C LYS A 36 -2.33 -8.73 17.64
N GLN A 37 -2.29 -8.18 18.86
CA GLN A 37 -1.23 -8.48 19.83
C GLN A 37 -1.46 -9.71 20.73
N GLN A 38 -2.61 -10.40 20.66
CA GLN A 38 -2.89 -11.50 21.60
C GLN A 38 -3.10 -12.89 20.99
N GLN A 39 -2.91 -13.09 19.68
CA GLN A 39 -2.95 -14.44 19.10
C GLN A 39 -1.81 -14.64 18.10
N GLN A 40 -0.61 -14.89 18.63
CA GLN A 40 0.42 -15.65 17.94
C GLN A 40 0.32 -17.09 18.44
N ASP A 41 -0.24 -17.99 17.63
CA ASP A 41 0.30 -19.35 17.46
C ASP A 41 -0.36 -20.04 16.25
N GLN A 42 0.50 -20.43 15.30
CA GLN A 42 0.32 -21.36 14.18
C GLN A 42 -1.05 -21.40 13.47
N GLN A 43 -1.22 -20.53 12.46
CA GLN A 43 -1.83 -20.89 11.18
C GLN A 43 -1.40 -19.84 10.15
N GLN A 44 -1.08 -20.27 8.92
CA GLN A 44 -0.84 -19.39 7.79
C GLN A 44 -2.08 -18.49 7.66
N GLN A 45 -1.94 -17.22 8.05
CA GLN A 45 -3.02 -16.27 7.86
C GLN A 45 -3.25 -16.16 6.35
N PRO A 46 -4.48 -16.35 5.86
CA PRO A 46 -4.83 -15.86 4.53
C PRO A 46 -4.43 -14.39 4.52
N ILE A 47 -3.90 -13.91 3.40
CA ILE A 47 -3.83 -12.47 3.19
C ILE A 47 -5.29 -12.04 3.29
N GLU A 48 -5.68 -11.41 4.42
CA GLU A 48 -6.98 -10.76 4.56
C GLU A 48 -6.97 -9.66 3.51
N GLU A 49 -7.44 -10.00 2.31
CA GLU A 49 -7.78 -9.01 1.30
C GLU A 49 -8.87 -8.17 1.96
N GLU A 50 -8.49 -6.98 2.44
CA GLU A 50 -9.46 -5.92 2.68
C GLU A 50 -10.16 -5.73 1.34
N THR A 51 -11.33 -6.37 1.20
CA THR A 51 -12.17 -6.28 0.02
C THR A 51 -12.71 -4.86 0.02
N VAL A 52 -11.97 -3.96 -0.63
CA VAL A 52 -12.48 -2.65 -0.99
C VAL A 52 -13.71 -2.93 -1.85
N ASN A 53 -14.90 -2.72 -1.27
CA ASN A 53 -16.16 -2.92 -1.99
C ASN A 53 -16.25 -1.86 -3.09
N PHE A 54 -15.91 -2.24 -4.31
CA PHE A 54 -16.05 -1.38 -5.47
C PHE A 54 -17.52 -1.39 -5.95
N SER A 55 -17.99 -0.22 -6.38
CA SER A 55 -19.28 -0.15 -7.09
C SER A 55 -19.17 -0.90 -8.41
N PRO A 56 -20.22 -1.64 -8.84
CA PRO A 56 -20.21 -2.33 -10.14
C PRO A 56 -20.03 -1.36 -11.33
N GLU A 57 -20.35 -0.08 -11.15
CA GLU A 57 -20.08 0.95 -12.14
C GLU A 57 -18.57 1.25 -12.25
N LEU A 58 -17.88 1.34 -11.12
CA LEU A 58 -16.44 1.60 -11.07
C LEU A 58 -15.65 0.44 -11.69
N GLU A 59 -16.05 -0.80 -11.42
CA GLU A 59 -15.45 -1.98 -12.04
C GLU A 59 -15.54 -1.94 -13.56
N ARG A 60 -16.70 -1.58 -14.12
CA ARG A 60 -16.87 -1.41 -15.57
C ARG A 60 -15.94 -0.33 -16.13
N GLN A 61 -15.78 0.78 -15.42
CA GLN A 61 -14.87 1.85 -15.84
C GLN A 61 -13.41 1.37 -15.82
N ILE A 62 -12.99 0.65 -14.77
CA ILE A 62 -11.64 0.09 -14.67
C ILE A 62 -11.37 -0.90 -15.81
N VAL A 63 -12.32 -1.79 -16.12
CA VAL A 63 -12.20 -2.75 -17.23
C VAL A 63 -12.20 -2.05 -18.59
N ALA A 64 -12.99 -0.99 -18.76
CA ALA A 64 -12.95 -0.19 -19.99
C ALA A 64 -11.58 0.51 -20.16
N LEU A 65 -11.02 1.06 -19.07
CA LEU A 65 -9.70 1.69 -19.08
C LEU A 65 -8.56 0.70 -19.33
N SER A 66 -8.66 -0.54 -18.86
CA SER A 66 -7.63 -1.55 -19.07
C SER A 66 -7.54 -2.04 -20.52
N GLN A 67 -8.61 -1.86 -21.32
CA GLN A 67 -8.64 -2.17 -22.74
C GLN A 67 -8.01 -1.08 -23.63
N ASP A 68 -7.74 0.10 -23.07
CA ASP A 68 -7.16 1.21 -23.82
C ASP A 68 -5.66 0.96 -24.09
N PRO A 69 -5.21 0.95 -25.36
CA PRO A 69 -3.81 0.71 -25.68
C PRO A 69 -2.86 1.80 -25.14
N ASP A 70 -3.38 3.00 -24.86
CA ASP A 70 -2.59 4.14 -24.37
C ASP A 70 -2.71 4.34 -22.84
N ILE A 71 -3.30 3.37 -22.13
CA ILE A 71 -3.52 3.46 -20.68
C ILE A 71 -2.24 3.77 -19.91
N TYR A 72 -1.10 3.23 -20.34
CA TYR A 72 0.16 3.42 -19.65
C TYR A 72 0.63 4.88 -19.69
N ASN A 73 0.53 5.55 -20.85
CA ASN A 73 0.90 6.97 -20.93
C ASN A 73 -0.13 7.86 -20.24
N LYS A 74 -1.42 7.50 -20.27
CA LYS A 74 -2.48 8.20 -19.52
C LYS A 74 -2.24 8.15 -18.01
N LEU A 75 -1.79 7.01 -17.47
CA LEU A 75 -1.41 6.89 -16.06
C LEU A 75 -0.16 7.70 -15.72
N VAL A 76 0.84 7.72 -16.62
CA VAL A 76 2.08 8.48 -16.42
C VAL A 76 1.84 9.98 -16.39
N THR A 77 1.00 10.47 -17.29
CA THR A 77 0.65 11.89 -17.38
C THR A 77 -0.24 12.33 -16.22
N SER A 78 -1.13 11.47 -15.73
CA SER A 78 -2.01 11.78 -14.59
C SER A 78 -1.34 11.66 -13.21
N PHE A 79 -0.30 10.83 -13.07
CA PHE A 79 0.35 10.57 -11.78
C PHE A 79 0.97 11.81 -11.13
N ALA A 80 1.68 12.62 -11.92
CA ALA A 80 2.35 13.84 -11.45
C ALA A 80 2.29 14.91 -12.55
N PRO A 81 1.13 15.60 -12.70
CA PRO A 81 0.90 16.53 -13.81
C PRO A 81 1.71 17.83 -13.67
N SER A 82 2.11 18.19 -12.45
CA SER A 82 2.92 19.39 -12.18
C SER A 82 4.39 19.25 -12.59
N ILE A 83 4.88 18.02 -12.79
CA ILE A 83 6.25 17.74 -13.19
C ILE A 83 6.25 17.44 -14.69
N VAL A 84 6.82 18.33 -15.51
CA VAL A 84 6.88 18.11 -16.96
C VAL A 84 8.10 17.26 -17.31
N GLY A 85 7.90 16.29 -18.21
CA GLY A 85 8.94 15.37 -18.69
C GLY A 85 9.31 14.27 -17.69
N ARG A 86 10.43 13.57 -17.98
CA ARG A 86 10.95 12.41 -17.23
C ARG A 86 9.95 11.26 -17.15
N ASP A 87 9.27 10.99 -18.25
CA ASP A 87 8.20 9.98 -18.31
C ASP A 87 8.71 8.58 -17.93
N ASP A 88 9.94 8.23 -18.29
CA ASP A 88 10.56 6.94 -17.94
C ASP A 88 10.76 6.78 -16.42
N VAL A 89 11.05 7.87 -15.72
CA VAL A 89 11.18 7.86 -14.25
C VAL A 89 9.80 7.66 -13.61
N LYS A 90 8.78 8.37 -14.10
CA LYS A 90 7.40 8.21 -13.63
C LYS A 90 6.86 6.81 -13.89
N LYS A 91 7.17 6.25 -15.06
CA LYS A 91 6.88 4.86 -15.45
C LYS A 91 7.46 3.86 -14.45
N GLY A 92 8.74 3.98 -14.12
CA GLY A 92 9.39 3.12 -13.13
C GLY A 92 8.77 3.21 -11.74
N ILE A 93 8.40 4.41 -11.30
CA ILE A 93 7.73 4.64 -10.02
C ILE A 93 6.29 4.08 -10.02
N LEU A 94 5.56 4.21 -11.12
CA LEU A 94 4.23 3.59 -11.27
C LEU A 94 4.31 2.08 -11.15
N CYS A 95 5.29 1.44 -11.79
CA CYS A 95 5.52 0.01 -11.62
C CYS A 95 5.85 -0.35 -10.15
N GLN A 96 6.57 0.51 -9.44
CA GLN A 96 6.82 0.32 -8.00
C GLN A 96 5.54 0.42 -7.16
N LEU A 97 4.60 1.33 -7.50
CA LEU A 97 3.34 1.49 -6.78
C LEU A 97 2.39 0.30 -6.98
N VAL A 98 2.35 -0.25 -8.19
CA VAL A 98 1.59 -1.49 -8.47
C VAL A 98 2.25 -2.69 -7.79
N GLY A 99 3.59 -2.68 -7.68
CA GLY A 99 4.36 -3.77 -7.12
C GLY A 99 4.53 -4.95 -8.10
N GLY A 100 5.21 -5.99 -7.65
CA GLY A 100 5.36 -7.22 -8.43
C GLY A 100 4.48 -8.34 -7.92
N SER A 101 4.09 -9.24 -8.83
CA SER A 101 3.29 -10.42 -8.48
C SER A 101 4.07 -11.35 -7.55
N ARG A 102 3.43 -11.74 -6.44
CA ARG A 102 4.00 -12.71 -5.50
C ARG A 102 3.93 -14.11 -6.10
N LEU A 103 5.08 -14.63 -6.52
CA LEU A 103 5.23 -16.03 -6.87
C LEU A 103 5.09 -16.88 -5.60
N LEU A 104 3.89 -17.36 -5.32
CA LEU A 104 3.64 -18.32 -4.27
C LEU A 104 4.30 -19.65 -4.66
N LEU A 105 5.47 -19.92 -4.06
CA LEU A 105 6.29 -21.12 -4.25
C LEU A 105 5.53 -22.45 -4.01
N GLN A 106 4.31 -22.43 -3.50
CA GLN A 106 3.46 -23.63 -3.33
C GLN A 106 3.18 -24.34 -4.65
N GLN A 107 3.05 -23.63 -5.79
CA GLN A 107 2.79 -24.29 -7.07
C GLN A 107 3.99 -25.07 -7.64
N GLN A 108 5.22 -24.76 -7.20
CA GLN A 108 6.42 -25.49 -7.63
C GLN A 108 6.73 -26.74 -6.79
N GLN A 109 6.02 -26.95 -5.66
CA GLN A 109 6.23 -28.13 -4.80
C GLN A 109 5.76 -29.44 -5.43
N GLN A 110 4.89 -29.39 -6.45
CA GLN A 110 4.40 -30.61 -7.11
C GLN A 110 5.34 -31.13 -8.21
N GLN A 111 6.25 -30.32 -8.76
CA GLN A 111 7.10 -30.74 -9.90
C GLN A 111 8.56 -31.09 -9.52
N GLN A 112 8.99 -30.81 -8.28
CA GLN A 112 10.38 -31.07 -7.85
C GLN A 112 10.45 -32.01 -6.65
N GLN A 113 9.72 -33.13 -6.69
CA GLN A 113 9.83 -34.17 -5.64
C GLN A 113 11.06 -35.08 -5.80
N HIS A 114 11.88 -34.92 -6.85
CA HIS A 114 12.94 -35.89 -7.16
C HIS A 114 14.38 -35.50 -6.82
N THR A 115 14.69 -34.29 -6.37
CA THR A 115 16.09 -33.93 -6.07
C THR A 115 16.28 -33.59 -4.60
N ARG A 116 16.87 -34.56 -3.89
CA ARG A 116 17.37 -34.50 -2.52
C ARG A 116 18.14 -33.20 -2.26
N GLN A 117 17.55 -32.29 -1.50
CA GLN A 117 18.16 -31.48 -0.45
C GLN A 117 17.12 -30.46 0.03
N GLN A 118 16.73 -30.54 1.29
CA GLN A 118 15.83 -29.59 1.96
C GLN A 118 16.55 -28.24 2.14
N ARG A 119 16.81 -27.52 1.05
CA ARG A 119 17.16 -26.11 1.12
C ARG A 119 15.85 -25.39 1.42
N LYS A 120 15.72 -24.83 2.63
CA LYS A 120 14.74 -23.78 2.96
C LYS A 120 14.84 -22.71 1.86
N GLN A 121 13.98 -22.79 0.85
CA GLN A 121 13.98 -21.81 -0.22
C GLN A 121 13.44 -20.50 0.35
N ARG A 122 14.28 -19.46 0.31
CA ARG A 122 13.85 -18.12 0.72
C ARG A 122 12.80 -17.63 -0.28
N PRO A 123 11.75 -16.94 0.17
CA PRO A 123 10.76 -16.37 -0.73
C PRO A 123 11.43 -15.41 -1.72
N TYR A 124 11.00 -15.49 -2.98
CA TYR A 124 11.47 -14.59 -4.02
C TYR A 124 10.89 -13.18 -3.77
N ARG A 125 11.74 -12.15 -3.80
CA ARG A 125 11.31 -10.76 -3.59
C ARG A 125 10.70 -10.22 -4.89
N SER A 126 9.40 -9.99 -4.90
CA SER A 126 8.65 -9.49 -6.06
C SER A 126 8.62 -7.96 -6.17
N ASP A 127 8.88 -7.25 -5.06
CA ASP A 127 8.77 -5.79 -5.03
C ASP A 127 9.94 -5.10 -5.74
N LEU A 128 9.71 -3.91 -6.28
CA LEU A 128 10.76 -3.10 -6.92
C LEU A 128 11.27 -2.04 -5.94
N HIS A 129 12.60 -1.93 -5.84
CA HIS A 129 13.25 -0.80 -5.16
C HIS A 129 13.89 0.11 -6.20
N VAL A 130 13.47 1.37 -6.24
CA VAL A 130 13.97 2.37 -7.19
C VAL A 130 14.78 3.42 -6.42
N LEU A 131 15.97 3.74 -6.93
CA LEU A 131 16.80 4.85 -6.44
C LEU A 131 16.82 5.97 -7.47
N LEU A 132 16.58 7.21 -7.03
CA LEU A 132 16.63 8.39 -7.89
C LEU A 132 17.91 9.19 -7.62
N CYS A 133 18.87 9.17 -8.54
CA CYS A 133 20.09 9.99 -8.50
C CYS A 133 20.12 10.98 -9.66
N GLY A 134 20.87 12.08 -9.52
CA GLY A 134 21.03 13.11 -10.56
C GLY A 134 21.26 14.51 -9.99
N ASP A 135 21.17 15.52 -10.85
CA ASP A 135 21.43 16.90 -10.47
C ASP A 135 20.43 17.46 -9.45
N PRO A 136 20.85 18.44 -8.61
CA PRO A 136 19.92 19.26 -7.85
C PRO A 136 18.94 19.98 -8.80
N ALA A 137 17.76 20.37 -8.30
CA ALA A 137 16.68 21.02 -9.05
C ALA A 137 15.92 20.17 -10.09
N THR A 138 16.20 18.88 -10.25
CA THR A 138 15.46 17.98 -11.18
C THR A 138 14.09 17.50 -10.65
N ALA A 139 13.48 18.15 -9.65
CA ALA A 139 12.20 17.77 -9.03
C ALA A 139 12.13 16.35 -8.40
N LYS A 140 13.28 15.71 -8.11
CA LYS A 140 13.33 14.38 -7.45
C LYS A 140 12.56 14.33 -6.13
N SER A 141 12.79 15.29 -5.23
CA SER A 141 12.11 15.33 -3.93
C SER A 141 10.61 15.59 -4.06
N GLN A 142 10.20 16.42 -5.03
CA GLN A 142 8.79 16.68 -5.31
C GLN A 142 8.08 15.43 -5.83
N LEU A 143 8.73 14.67 -6.72
CA LEU A 143 8.20 13.40 -7.22
C LEU A 143 7.98 12.39 -6.07
N LEU A 144 8.92 12.30 -5.13
CA LEU A 144 8.78 11.45 -3.95
C LEU A 144 7.67 11.92 -3.00
N GLN A 145 7.41 13.24 -2.91
CA GLN A 145 6.27 13.77 -2.16
C GLN A 145 4.93 13.37 -2.79
N TYR A 146 4.82 13.33 -4.12
CA TYR A 146 3.63 12.80 -4.80
C TYR A 146 3.43 11.32 -4.50
N VAL A 147 4.48 10.51 -4.62
CA VAL A 147 4.45 9.08 -4.25
C VAL A 147 3.96 8.91 -2.81
N HIS A 148 4.47 9.71 -1.88
CA HIS A 148 4.09 9.62 -0.47
C HIS A 148 2.61 9.93 -0.21
N GLN A 149 1.99 10.79 -1.01
CA GLN A 149 0.58 11.14 -0.88
C GLN A 149 -0.34 10.08 -1.50
N ILE A 150 0.10 9.43 -2.57
CA ILE A 150 -0.69 8.46 -3.33
C ILE A 150 -0.55 7.04 -2.75
N ALA A 151 0.65 6.67 -2.30
CA ALA A 151 0.94 5.33 -1.82
C ALA A 151 0.16 5.04 -0.52
N PRO A 152 -0.46 3.85 -0.43
CA PRO A 152 -1.06 3.43 0.83
C PRO A 152 0.03 3.20 1.90
N ARG A 153 -0.26 3.56 3.16
CA ARG A 153 0.69 3.42 4.28
C ARG A 153 0.51 2.09 5.00
#